data_AF-A0A0A9HC54-F1
#
_entry.id   AF-A0A0A9HC54-F1
#
_cell.length_a   1.000
_cell.length_b   1.000
_cell.length_c   1.000
_cell.angle_alpha   90.00
_cell.angle_beta   90.00
_cell.angle_gamma   90.00
#
_symmetry.space_group_name_H-M   'P 1'
#
loop_
_entity.id
_entity.type
_entity.pdbx_description
1 polymer ?
#
loop_
_entity_poly.entity_id
_entity_poly.type
_entity_poly.pdbx_seq_one_letter_code
_entity_poly.pdbx_strand_id
1 'polypeptide(L)'
;MAPHGIPAHAWELSSDEQLLPLSRSGCPLMLGLKDNVRGKRRFHFESFWPKFEWFMEVVTASWATRVNATCLLVRLSIKFKHFTKCLQSWSQKKVGHIKLQLQLAREILHRLEIAQDSRVLSKEESWLRHQLKHHCLGRAFLERTIARLRS
;
A
#
# COMPACT_ATOMS: atom_id res chain seq x y z
N MET A 1 65.36 65.37 12.76
CA MET A 1 64.52 65.43 13.97
C MET A 1 63.47 64.33 13.89
N ALA A 2 63.68 63.23 14.61
CA ALA A 2 62.63 62.31 15.06
C ALA A 2 62.39 62.67 16.56
N PRO A 3 61.31 62.26 17.27
CA PRO A 3 60.80 60.88 17.23
C PRO A 3 59.29 60.64 17.56
N HIS A 4 58.91 59.36 17.46
CA HIS A 4 57.76 58.65 18.05
C HIS A 4 56.36 58.93 17.45
N GLY A 5 55.54 57.95 17.06
CA GLY A 5 55.59 56.49 17.12
C GLY A 5 54.34 55.90 16.41
N ILE A 6 54.45 54.67 15.91
CA ILE A 6 53.32 53.88 15.38
C ILE A 6 52.65 53.14 16.57
N PRO A 7 51.31 53.05 16.59
CA PRO A 7 50.62 51.75 16.38
C PRO A 7 49.48 51.91 15.36
N ALA A 8 49.20 51.04 14.38
CA ALA A 8 49.14 49.58 14.31
C ALA A 8 48.06 48.91 15.17
N HIS A 9 46.86 49.48 15.29
CA HIS A 9 45.59 48.76 15.58
C HIS A 9 44.41 49.75 15.67
N ALA A 10 43.64 49.91 14.60
CA ALA A 10 42.37 50.64 14.63
C ALA A 10 41.32 49.82 13.87
N TRP A 11 41.04 48.63 14.40
CA TRP A 11 39.79 47.91 14.24
C TRP A 11 39.38 47.51 15.66
N GLU A 12 38.94 48.50 16.42
CA GLU A 12 38.22 48.26 17.67
C GLU A 12 37.00 47.37 17.36
N LEU A 13 37.14 46.10 17.73
CA LEU A 13 36.28 45.46 18.71
C LEU A 13 34.78 45.65 18.46
N SER A 14 34.25 44.85 17.54
CA SER A 14 32.95 44.22 17.74
C SER A 14 33.18 42.70 17.81
N SER A 15 33.91 42.30 18.85
CA SER A 15 33.93 40.94 19.38
C SER A 15 33.27 41.01 20.73
N ASP A 16 32.06 40.45 20.81
CA ASP A 16 31.58 39.56 21.87
C ASP A 16 30.06 39.61 21.89
N GLU A 17 29.42 38.64 21.25
CA GLU A 17 28.35 37.84 21.90
C GLU A 17 28.00 36.62 21.02
N GLN A 18 28.98 35.73 20.80
CA GLN A 18 28.65 34.34 20.51
C GLN A 18 28.24 33.65 21.81
N LEU A 19 27.04 33.93 22.32
CA LEU A 19 26.37 33.08 23.31
C LEU A 19 24.85 33.26 23.24
N LEU A 20 24.20 32.44 22.41
CA LEU A 20 22.83 32.01 22.68
C LEU A 20 22.78 30.48 22.79
N PRO A 21 22.95 29.91 24.00
CA PRO A 21 22.44 28.60 24.32
C PRO A 21 21.12 28.77 25.08
N LEU A 22 20.03 29.01 24.34
CA LEU A 22 18.68 28.84 24.87
C LEU A 22 17.99 27.69 24.14
N SER A 23 18.12 26.53 24.77
CA SER A 23 17.13 25.46 24.84
C SER A 23 16.36 25.14 23.55
N ARG A 24 16.79 24.05 22.90
CA ARG A 24 15.94 22.86 22.73
C ARG A 24 14.43 23.14 22.72
N SER A 25 13.92 23.62 21.59
CA SER A 25 12.74 23.00 20.99
C SER A 25 13.22 22.44 19.65
N GLY A 26 13.68 21.19 19.55
CA GLY A 26 12.92 20.09 20.12
C GLY A 26 11.44 20.22 19.79
N CYS A 27 11.08 20.88 18.69
CA CYS A 27 9.75 20.74 18.11
C CYS A 27 9.81 19.42 17.38
N PRO A 28 9.31 18.29 17.95
CA PRO A 28 8.77 17.32 17.05
C PRO A 28 7.69 18.10 16.31
N LEU A 29 7.84 18.28 15.00
CA LEU A 29 6.64 18.48 14.21
C LEU A 29 5.82 17.24 14.57
N MET A 30 4.82 17.41 15.45
CA MET A 30 3.79 16.43 15.62
C MET A 30 3.15 16.37 14.24
N LEU A 31 3.70 15.51 13.38
CA LEU A 31 2.90 14.77 12.43
C LEU A 31 1.91 14.08 13.36
N GLY A 32 0.80 14.77 13.62
CA GLY A 32 -0.46 14.14 13.92
C GLY A 32 -0.74 13.31 12.70
N LEU A 33 -0.09 12.15 12.60
CA LEU A 33 -0.58 11.05 11.84
C LEU A 33 -1.89 10.76 12.53
N LYS A 34 -2.96 11.38 12.02
CA LYS A 34 -4.32 10.98 12.28
C LYS A 34 -4.43 9.57 11.70
N ASP A 35 -3.80 8.63 12.38
CA ASP A 35 -3.97 7.18 12.26
C ASP A 35 -5.31 6.81 12.87
N ASN A 36 -6.36 7.51 12.48
CA ASN A 36 -7.71 7.01 12.58
C ASN A 36 -8.66 7.84 11.73
N VAL A 37 -8.33 8.08 10.46
CA VAL A 37 -9.44 8.19 9.53
C VAL A 37 -9.98 6.77 9.43
N ARG A 38 -11.11 6.48 10.11
CA ARG A 38 -12.05 5.41 9.72
C ARG A 38 -12.64 5.74 8.34
N GLY A 39 -11.78 6.05 7.39
CA GLY A 39 -12.05 6.47 6.04
C GLY A 39 -11.75 5.32 5.11
N LYS A 40 -12.52 5.27 4.01
CA LYS A 40 -12.40 4.35 2.88
C LYS A 40 -11.06 3.61 2.84
N ARG A 41 -11.11 2.27 2.85
CA ARG A 41 -9.97 1.36 2.71
C ARG A 41 -8.89 1.99 1.83
N ARG A 42 -7.74 2.28 2.43
CA ARG A 42 -6.55 2.78 1.71
C ARG A 42 -6.23 1.81 0.58
N PHE A 43 -5.70 2.32 -0.52
CA PHE A 43 -5.19 1.47 -1.58
C PHE A 43 -4.03 0.64 -1.03
N HIS A 44 -4.17 -0.68 -1.07
CA HIS A 44 -3.10 -1.61 -0.71
C HIS A 44 -2.63 -2.32 -1.98
N PHE A 45 -1.33 -2.26 -2.21
CA PHE A 45 -0.70 -3.03 -3.27
C PHE A 45 -0.49 -4.46 -2.79
N GLU A 46 -0.92 -5.44 -3.58
CA GLU A 46 -0.64 -6.83 -3.28
C GLU A 46 0.64 -7.27 -3.96
N SER A 47 1.54 -7.91 -3.21
CA SER A 47 2.83 -8.40 -3.71
C SER A 47 2.70 -9.45 -4.83
N PHE A 48 1.53 -10.05 -5.00
CA PHE A 48 1.26 -11.02 -6.07
C PHE A 48 0.77 -10.37 -7.37
N TRP A 49 0.43 -9.08 -7.40
CA TRP A 49 -0.04 -8.42 -8.63
C TRP A 49 0.96 -8.47 -9.79
N PRO A 50 2.27 -8.30 -9.59
CA PRO A 50 3.26 -8.44 -10.66
C PRO A 50 3.33 -9.82 -11.30
N LYS A 51 2.74 -10.85 -10.66
CA LYS A 51 2.72 -12.22 -11.20
C LYS A 51 1.64 -12.43 -12.26
N PHE A 52 0.72 -11.47 -12.44
CA PHE A 52 -0.27 -11.56 -13.51
C PHE A 52 0.29 -10.97 -14.81
N GLU A 53 0.16 -11.73 -15.90
CA GLU A 53 0.66 -11.35 -17.24
C GLU A 53 0.17 -9.96 -17.68
N TRP A 54 -1.08 -9.63 -17.38
CA TRP A 54 -1.71 -8.36 -17.78
C TRP A 54 -1.40 -7.17 -16.86
N PHE A 55 -0.62 -7.36 -15.80
CA PHE A 55 -0.33 -6.29 -14.85
C PHE A 55 0.49 -5.17 -15.49
N MET A 56 1.55 -5.53 -16.21
CA MET A 56 2.47 -4.56 -16.83
C MET A 56 1.79 -3.73 -17.94
N GLU A 57 0.85 -4.32 -18.68
CA GLU A 57 0.07 -3.61 -19.69
C GLU A 57 -0.80 -2.52 -19.05
N VAL A 58 -1.49 -2.84 -17.95
CA VAL A 58 -2.33 -1.88 -17.22
C VAL A 58 -1.49 -0.75 -16.60
N VAL A 59 -0.31 -1.09 -16.07
CA VAL A 59 0.65 -0.10 -15.54
C VAL A 59 1.11 0.84 -16.65
N THR A 60 1.52 0.29 -17.79
CA THR A 60 2.03 1.08 -18.93
C THR A 60 0.94 1.99 -19.51
N ALA A 61 -0.27 1.44 -19.73
CA ALA A 61 -1.41 2.20 -20.25
C ALA A 61 -1.83 3.34 -19.31
N SER A 62 -1.89 3.09 -18.00
CA SER A 62 -2.24 4.12 -17.03
C SER A 62 -1.15 5.21 -16.92
N TRP A 63 0.12 4.87 -17.10
CA TRP A 63 1.22 5.85 -17.05
C TRP A 63 1.37 6.69 -18.34
N ALA A 64 0.99 6.12 -19.49
CA ALA A 64 0.95 6.79 -20.79
C ALA A 64 -0.12 7.89 -20.86
N THR A 65 -1.08 7.90 -19.93
CA THR A 65 -2.12 8.92 -19.86
C THR A 65 -1.50 10.31 -19.61
N ARG A 66 -1.75 11.25 -20.53
CA ARG A 66 -1.29 12.63 -20.39
C ARG A 66 -2.10 13.36 -19.32
N VAL A 67 -1.41 14.11 -18.48
CA VAL A 67 -2.02 14.95 -17.44
C VAL A 67 -1.58 16.38 -17.68
N ASN A 68 -2.55 17.27 -17.89
CA ASN A 68 -2.32 18.68 -18.08
C ASN A 68 -2.35 19.36 -16.70
N ALA A 69 -1.17 19.64 -16.14
CA ALA A 69 -1.01 20.39 -14.91
C ALA A 69 0.29 21.20 -14.98
N THR A 70 0.24 22.44 -14.50
CA THR A 70 1.34 23.42 -14.52
C THR A 70 2.46 23.06 -13.55
N CYS A 71 2.14 22.46 -12.41
CA CYS A 71 3.13 22.05 -11.40
C CYS A 71 3.42 20.54 -11.50
N LEU A 72 4.71 20.18 -11.47
CA LEU A 72 5.19 18.78 -11.55
C LEU A 72 4.63 17.90 -10.42
N LEU A 73 4.59 18.41 -9.19
CA LEU A 73 4.08 17.67 -8.04
C LEU A 73 2.59 17.38 -8.18
N VAL A 74 1.82 18.37 -8.65
CA VAL A 74 0.38 18.21 -8.92
C VAL A 74 0.17 17.18 -10.03
N ARG A 75 0.97 17.26 -11.11
CA ARG A 75 0.93 16.32 -12.23
C ARG A 75 1.22 14.88 -11.80
N LEU A 76 2.24 14.69 -10.96
CA LEU A 76 2.56 13.39 -10.36
C LEU A 76 1.41 12.90 -9.47
N SER A 77 0.86 13.75 -8.61
CA SER A 77 -0.24 13.36 -7.72
C SER A 77 -1.48 12.89 -8.48
N ILE A 78 -1.81 13.53 -9.61
CA ILE A 78 -2.93 13.14 -10.48
C ILE A 78 -2.63 11.82 -11.17
N LYS A 79 -1.40 11.64 -11.71
CA LYS A 79 -0.96 10.37 -12.29
C LYS A 79 -1.07 9.22 -11.29
N PHE A 80 -0.59 9.39 -10.06
CA PHE A 80 -0.72 8.37 -9.01
C PHE A 80 -2.18 8.09 -8.64
N LYS A 81 -3.05 9.10 -8.59
CA LYS A 81 -4.49 8.90 -8.35
C LYS A 81 -5.16 8.10 -9.48
N HIS A 82 -4.84 8.39 -10.73
CA HIS A 82 -5.35 7.61 -11.86
C HIS A 82 -4.82 6.19 -11.85
N PHE A 83 -3.50 6.03 -11.65
CA PHE A 83 -2.83 4.74 -11.53
C PHE A 83 -3.49 3.85 -10.47
N THR A 84 -3.66 4.36 -9.26
CA THR A 84 -4.27 3.62 -8.15
C THR A 84 -5.73 3.25 -8.44
N LYS A 85 -6.54 4.12 -9.06
CA LYS A 85 -7.91 3.81 -9.48
C LYS A 85 -7.96 2.72 -10.56
N CYS A 86 -7.10 2.80 -11.57
CA CYS A 86 -6.99 1.78 -12.62
C CYS A 86 -6.63 0.42 -12.03
N LEU A 87 -5.64 0.37 -11.14
CA LEU A 87 -5.26 -0.86 -10.44
C LEU A 87 -6.37 -1.40 -9.54
N GLN A 88 -7.10 -0.54 -8.83
CA GLN A 88 -8.24 -0.98 -8.02
C GLN A 88 -9.34 -1.61 -8.88
N SER A 89 -9.71 -0.97 -10.00
CA SER A 89 -10.72 -1.49 -10.91
C SER A 89 -10.27 -2.82 -11.55
N TRP A 90 -9.04 -2.88 -12.03
CA TRP A 90 -8.45 -4.10 -12.58
C TRP A 90 -8.39 -5.23 -11.55
N SER A 91 -7.91 -4.95 -10.34
CA SER A 91 -7.84 -5.91 -9.25
C SER A 91 -9.24 -6.38 -8.86
N GLN A 92 -10.25 -5.50 -8.82
CA GLN A 92 -11.62 -5.93 -8.54
C GLN A 92 -12.17 -6.85 -9.62
N LYS A 93 -11.91 -6.58 -10.90
CA LYS A 93 -12.32 -7.47 -12.00
C LYS A 93 -11.65 -8.85 -11.91
N LYS A 94 -10.34 -8.90 -11.66
CA LYS A 94 -9.59 -10.17 -11.61
C LYS A 94 -9.75 -10.91 -10.29
N VAL A 95 -9.52 -10.26 -9.15
CA VAL A 95 -9.64 -10.87 -7.81
C VAL A 95 -11.11 -11.10 -7.45
N GLY A 96 -12.04 -10.27 -7.90
CA GLY A 96 -13.47 -10.47 -7.72
C GLY A 96 -13.96 -11.77 -8.35
N HIS A 97 -13.48 -12.09 -9.57
CA HIS A 97 -13.78 -13.38 -10.21
C HIS A 97 -13.31 -14.58 -9.38
N ILE A 98 -12.11 -14.51 -8.82
CA ILE A 98 -11.54 -15.58 -7.96
C ILE A 98 -12.34 -15.72 -6.65
N LYS A 99 -12.91 -14.63 -6.13
CA LYS A 99 -13.81 -14.66 -4.97
C LYS A 99 -15.15 -15.29 -5.32
N LEU A 100 -15.74 -14.95 -6.48
CA LEU A 100 -16.99 -15.56 -6.95
C LEU A 100 -16.84 -17.07 -7.17
N GLN A 101 -15.77 -17.50 -7.85
CA GLN A 101 -15.46 -18.93 -8.02
C GLN A 101 -15.31 -19.64 -6.67
N LEU A 102 -14.77 -18.98 -5.65
CA LEU A 102 -14.69 -19.56 -4.31
C LEU A 102 -16.06 -19.71 -3.65
N GLN A 103 -16.89 -18.68 -3.76
CA GLN A 103 -18.24 -18.70 -3.17
C GLN A 103 -19.04 -19.84 -3.79
N LEU A 104 -18.95 -20.00 -5.12
CA LEU A 104 -19.55 -21.12 -5.81
C LEU A 104 -19.00 -22.48 -5.35
N ALA A 105 -17.67 -22.60 -5.22
CA ALA A 105 -17.04 -23.80 -4.69
C ALA A 105 -17.52 -24.18 -3.28
N ARG A 106 -17.69 -23.18 -2.39
CA ARG A 106 -18.22 -23.37 -1.03
C ARG A 106 -19.70 -23.76 -1.04
N GLU A 107 -20.50 -23.17 -1.92
CA GLU A 107 -21.91 -23.52 -2.08
C GLU A 107 -22.07 -24.97 -2.58
N ILE A 108 -21.27 -25.39 -3.57
CA ILE A 108 -21.27 -26.79 -4.03
C ILE A 108 -20.87 -27.73 -2.89
N LEU A 109 -19.83 -27.37 -2.13
CA LEU A 109 -19.41 -28.14 -0.97
C LEU A 109 -20.55 -28.28 0.06
N HIS A 110 -21.25 -27.19 0.35
CA HIS A 110 -22.37 -27.18 1.27
C HIS A 110 -23.53 -28.08 0.80
N ARG A 111 -23.88 -28.02 -0.49
CA ARG A 111 -24.91 -28.91 -1.08
C ARG A 111 -24.52 -30.37 -1.01
N LEU A 112 -23.25 -30.69 -1.22
CA LEU A 112 -22.75 -32.07 -1.09
C LEU A 112 -22.79 -32.57 0.34
N GLU A 113 -22.65 -31.69 1.33
CA GLU A 113 -22.78 -32.05 2.76
C GLU A 113 -24.24 -32.36 3.12
N ILE A 114 -25.19 -31.54 2.67
CA ILE A 114 -26.63 -31.82 2.83
C ILE A 114 -27.03 -33.13 2.13
N ALA A 115 -26.51 -33.37 0.93
CA ALA A 115 -26.78 -34.60 0.19
C ALA A 115 -26.23 -35.84 0.91
N GLN A 116 -25.12 -35.72 1.64
CA GLN A 116 -24.55 -36.83 2.42
C GLN A 116 -25.43 -37.23 3.60
N ASP A 117 -26.10 -36.27 4.24
CA ASP A 117 -26.99 -36.54 5.38
C ASP A 117 -28.24 -37.32 4.97
N SER A 118 -28.63 -37.23 3.69
CA SER A 118 -29.81 -37.89 3.13
C SER A 118 -29.51 -39.15 2.31
N ARG A 119 -28.33 -39.25 1.68
CA ARG A 119 -27.93 -40.40 0.86
C ARG A 119 -26.43 -40.64 0.86
N VAL A 120 -26.02 -41.85 0.47
CA VAL A 120 -24.61 -42.15 0.21
C VAL A 120 -24.15 -41.42 -1.05
N LEU A 121 -23.02 -40.71 -0.96
CA LEU A 121 -22.42 -39.98 -2.08
C LEU A 121 -21.76 -40.95 -3.06
N SER A 122 -21.81 -40.63 -4.36
CA SER A 122 -21.04 -41.35 -5.37
C SER A 122 -19.54 -41.13 -5.18
N LYS A 123 -18.73 -41.99 -5.82
CA LYS A 123 -17.27 -41.89 -5.81
C LYS A 123 -16.79 -40.55 -6.38
N GLU A 124 -17.43 -40.07 -7.44
CA GLU A 124 -17.13 -38.80 -8.11
C GLU A 124 -17.45 -37.60 -7.23
N GLU A 125 -18.59 -37.64 -6.53
CA GLU A 125 -19.02 -36.58 -5.60
C GLU A 125 -18.08 -36.49 -4.39
N SER A 126 -17.65 -37.65 -3.89
CA SER A 126 -16.68 -37.75 -2.80
C SER A 126 -15.31 -37.20 -3.21
N TRP A 127 -14.86 -37.52 -4.43
CA TRP A 127 -13.64 -36.95 -5.01
C TRP A 127 -13.73 -35.41 -5.14
N LEU A 128 -14.83 -34.90 -5.71
CA LEU A 128 -15.05 -33.47 -5.88
C LEU A 128 -15.07 -32.74 -4.53
N ARG A 129 -15.75 -33.31 -3.54
CA ARG A 129 -15.79 -32.80 -2.17
C ARG A 129 -14.39 -32.68 -1.58
N HIS A 130 -13.56 -33.72 -1.73
CA HIS A 130 -12.19 -33.72 -1.22
C HIS A 130 -11.34 -32.61 -1.88
N GLN A 131 -11.40 -32.49 -3.21
CA GLN A 131 -10.71 -31.41 -3.94
C GLN A 131 -11.16 -30.01 -3.47
N LEU A 132 -12.47 -29.79 -3.34
CA LEU A 132 -13.03 -28.51 -2.89
C LEU A 132 -12.60 -28.18 -1.46
N LYS A 133 -12.55 -29.16 -0.55
CA LYS A 133 -12.04 -28.98 0.82
C LYS A 133 -10.57 -28.58 0.83
N HIS A 134 -9.73 -29.26 0.06
CA HIS A 134 -8.31 -28.91 -0.07
C HIS A 134 -8.12 -27.47 -0.59
N HIS A 135 -8.85 -27.08 -1.63
CA HIS A 135 -8.80 -25.71 -2.17
C HIS A 135 -9.26 -24.67 -1.14
N CYS A 136 -10.33 -24.95 -0.39
CA CYS A 136 -10.82 -24.05 0.66
C CYS A 136 -9.79 -23.88 1.80
N LEU A 137 -9.17 -24.97 2.25
CA LEU A 137 -8.15 -24.95 3.29
C LEU A 137 -6.89 -24.19 2.86
N GLY A 138 -6.34 -24.49 1.69
CA GLY A 138 -5.15 -23.82 1.16
C GLY A 138 -5.36 -22.31 1.03
N ARG A 139 -6.56 -21.89 0.62
CA ARG A 139 -6.93 -20.47 0.54
C ARG A 139 -7.11 -19.83 1.91
N ALA A 140 -7.76 -20.50 2.87
CA ALA A 140 -7.91 -19.97 4.23
C ALA A 140 -6.54 -19.76 4.91
N PHE A 141 -5.58 -20.66 4.67
CA PHE A 141 -4.20 -20.50 5.12
C PHE A 141 -3.53 -19.27 4.48
N LEU A 142 -3.65 -19.11 3.17
CA LEU A 142 -3.07 -17.98 2.46
C LEU A 142 -3.69 -16.65 2.92
N GLU A 143 -5.02 -16.59 3.07
CA GLU A 143 -5.72 -15.40 3.56
C GLU A 143 -5.22 -14.98 4.95
N ARG A 144 -5.02 -15.92 5.88
CA ARG A 144 -4.43 -15.64 7.20
C ARG A 144 -3.00 -15.13 7.09
N THR A 145 -2.18 -15.74 6.24
CA THR A 145 -0.79 -15.33 6.03
C THR A 145 -0.73 -13.90 5.49
N ILE A 146 -1.58 -13.59 4.50
CA ILE A 146 -1.70 -12.25 3.92
C ILE A 146 -2.22 -11.25 4.96
N ALA A 147 -3.22 -11.60 5.77
CA ALA A 147 -3.73 -10.71 6.81
C ALA A 147 -2.65 -10.34 7.84
N ARG A 148 -1.81 -11.32 8.23
CA ARG A 148 -0.65 -11.08 9.11
C ARG A 148 0.39 -10.17 8.48
N LEU A 149 0.65 -10.29 7.18
CA LEU A 149 1.59 -9.43 6.45
C LEU A 149 1.07 -7.99 6.27
N ARG A 150 -0.23 -7.74 6.47
CA ARG A 150 -0.87 -6.43 6.33
C ARG A 150 -1.14 -5.73 7.66
N SER A 151 -0.88 -6.39 8.80
CA SER A 151 -1.04 -5.85 10.16
C SER A 151 0.28 -5.23 10.63
#